data_AF-A0A2X3EIR9-F1
#
_entry.id   AF-A0A2X3EIR9-F1
#
_cell.length_a   1.000
_cell.length_b   1.000
_cell.length_c   1.000
_cell.angle_alpha   90.00
_cell.angle_beta   90.00
_cell.angle_gamma   90.00
#
_symmetry.space_group_name_H-M   'P 1'
#
loop_
_entity.id
_entity.type
_entity.pdbx_description
1 polymer ?
#
loop_
_entity_poly.entity_id
_entity_poly.type
_entity_poly.pdbx_seq_one_letter_code
_entity_poly.pdbx_strand_id
1 'polypeptide(L)'
;MNFNAKNNILFFGKESASFETQKELSFIADNTDMESKSNLTATAGNQILHQVGDTSITAKGDCVIIKAGGVEVVIDSKGLVVKGGEVKAE
;
A
#
# COMPACT_ATOMS: atom_id res chain seq x y z
N MET A 1 18.33 13.92 15.53
CA MET A 1 19.04 12.94 16.39
C MET A 1 19.08 11.63 15.63
N ASN A 2 20.22 10.93 15.62
CA ASN A 2 20.32 9.63 14.96
C ASN A 2 20.38 8.54 16.04
N PHE A 3 19.58 7.49 15.88
CA PHE A 3 19.57 6.33 16.75
C PHE A 3 19.99 5.11 15.94
N ASN A 4 21.05 4.42 16.38
CA ASN A 4 21.61 3.28 15.66
C ASN A 4 21.80 2.13 16.64
N ALA A 5 21.28 0.94 16.31
CA ALA A 5 21.47 -0.29 17.07
C ALA A 5 22.10 -1.34 16.16
N LYS A 6 22.94 -2.24 16.74
CA LYS A 6 23.59 -3.32 15.98
C LYS A 6 22.72 -4.57 15.81
N ASN A 7 21.78 -4.79 16.74
CA ASN A 7 20.95 -5.98 16.78
C ASN A 7 19.48 -5.60 16.58
N ASN A 8 18.78 -5.25 17.66
CA ASN A 8 17.34 -4.99 17.62
C ASN A 8 16.97 -3.68 18.33
N ILE A 9 15.83 -3.15 17.92
CA ILE A 9 15.13 -2.05 18.59
C ILE A 9 13.71 -2.55 18.82
N LEU A 10 13.21 -2.50 20.06
CA LEU A 10 11.84 -2.85 20.40
C LEU A 10 11.14 -1.63 21.01
N PHE A 11 10.01 -1.26 20.42
CA PHE A 11 9.08 -0.29 20.99
C PHE A 11 7.85 -1.04 21.51
N PHE A 12 7.53 -0.87 22.79
CA PHE A 12 6.34 -1.46 23.41
C PHE A 12 5.52 -0.37 24.10
N GLY A 13 4.24 -0.28 23.75
CA GLY A 13 3.25 0.60 24.37
C GLY A 13 1.98 -0.17 24.71
N LYS A 14 1.32 0.18 25.82
CA LYS A 14 0.08 -0.48 26.26
C LYS A 14 -1.18 0.07 25.59
N GLU A 15 -1.12 1.32 25.13
CA GLU A 15 -2.29 2.05 24.62
C GLU A 15 -2.07 2.49 23.18
N SER A 16 -1.10 3.38 22.93
CA SER A 16 -0.85 3.94 21.60
C SER A 16 0.63 4.22 21.32
N ALA A 17 0.97 4.27 20.03
CA ALA A 17 2.23 4.75 19.50
C ALA A 17 1.94 5.52 18.20
N SER A 18 2.61 6.65 17.97
CA SER A 18 2.45 7.47 16.78
C SER A 18 3.79 7.94 16.22
N PHE A 19 3.84 8.11 14.90
CA PHE A 19 4.98 8.65 14.17
C PHE A 19 4.45 9.74 13.24
N GLU A 20 4.91 10.97 13.43
CA GLU A 20 4.48 12.14 12.65
C GLU A 20 5.69 12.83 12.02
N THR A 21 5.56 13.19 10.75
CA THR A 21 6.57 13.91 9.96
C THR A 21 5.87 14.92 9.06
N GLN A 22 6.56 16.02 8.74
CA GLN A 22 6.05 17.02 7.79
C GLN A 22 6.38 16.70 6.33
N LYS A 23 7.31 15.77 6.10
CA LYS A 23 7.78 15.41 4.77
C LYS A 23 7.68 13.89 4.58
N GLU A 24 8.81 13.21 4.55
CA GLU A 24 8.87 11.78 4.28
C GLU A 24 8.94 10.97 5.58
N LEU A 25 8.24 9.82 5.58
CA LEU A 25 8.40 8.72 6.53
C LEU A 25 8.65 7.46 5.69
N SER A 26 9.77 6.79 5.92
CA SER A 26 10.17 5.60 5.15
C SER A 26 10.51 4.43 6.07
N PHE A 27 10.15 3.24 5.62
CA PHE A 27 10.48 1.96 6.26
C PHE A 27 11.15 1.08 5.20
N ILE A 28 12.39 0.67 5.45
CA ILE A 28 13.20 -0.13 4.53
C ILE A 28 13.71 -1.34 5.31
N ALA A 29 13.34 -2.53 4.86
CA ALA A 29 13.71 -3.80 5.47
C ALA A 29 13.63 -4.93 4.44
N ASP A 30 14.28 -6.06 4.70
CA ASP A 30 14.17 -7.27 3.87
C ASP A 30 12.75 -7.85 3.91
N ASN A 31 12.07 -7.76 5.07
CA ASN A 31 10.66 -8.10 5.26
C ASN A 31 9.98 -7.08 6.19
N THR A 32 8.68 -6.86 6.02
CA THR A 32 7.86 -6.05 6.93
C THR A 32 6.56 -6.79 7.24
N ASP A 33 6.38 -7.16 8.50
CA ASP A 33 5.15 -7.77 8.99
C ASP A 33 4.29 -6.73 9.73
N MET A 34 2.99 -6.71 9.43
CA MET A 34 2.04 -5.83 10.08
C MET A 34 0.77 -6.60 10.42
N GLU A 35 0.45 -6.65 11.71
CA GLU A 35 -0.78 -7.25 12.22
C GLU A 35 -1.62 -6.17 12.91
N SER A 36 -2.88 -6.04 12.49
CA SER A 36 -3.89 -5.28 13.22
C SER A 36 -5.00 -6.23 13.66
N LYS A 37 -5.36 -6.18 14.95
CA LYS A 37 -6.46 -6.99 15.50
C LYS A 37 -7.85 -6.53 15.07
N SER A 38 -7.95 -5.31 14.54
CA SER A 38 -9.19 -4.73 14.06
C SER A 38 -8.96 -4.20 12.65
N ASN A 39 -8.79 -2.89 12.48
CA ASN A 39 -8.67 -2.29 11.16
C ASN A 39 -7.23 -1.87 10.85
N LEU A 40 -6.87 -1.90 9.57
CA LEU A 40 -5.68 -1.25 9.03
C LEU A 40 -6.14 -0.17 8.04
N THR A 41 -5.87 1.10 8.35
CA THR A 41 -6.29 2.24 7.53
C THR A 41 -5.08 2.91 6.90
N ALA A 42 -5.11 3.10 5.58
CA ALA A 42 -4.14 3.90 4.84
C ALA A 42 -4.89 5.03 4.12
N THR A 43 -4.49 6.27 4.39
CA THR A 43 -5.07 7.47 3.78
C THR A 43 -3.97 8.27 3.10
N ALA A 44 -4.17 8.63 1.84
CA ALA A 44 -3.22 9.44 1.08
C ALA A 44 -3.97 10.53 0.30
N GLY A 45 -3.35 11.70 0.14
CA GLY A 45 -3.93 12.82 -0.61
C GLY A 45 -3.83 12.68 -2.14
N ASN A 46 -3.06 11.70 -2.64
CA ASN A 46 -2.83 11.53 -4.08
C ASN A 46 -3.06 10.07 -4.53
N GLN A 47 -2.28 9.13 -4.00
CA GLN A 47 -2.40 7.71 -4.35
C GLN A 47 -1.90 6.79 -3.25
N ILE A 48 -2.40 5.55 -3.26
CA ILE A 48 -1.86 4.41 -2.51
C ILE A 48 -1.41 3.36 -3.55
N LEU A 49 -0.17 2.90 -3.46
CA LEU A 49 0.41 1.90 -4.35
C LEU A 49 0.83 0.66 -3.53
N HIS A 50 0.27 -0.50 -3.89
CA HIS A 50 0.74 -1.81 -3.46
C HIS A 50 1.41 -2.50 -4.65
N GLN A 51 2.71 -2.81 -4.57
CA GLN A 51 3.51 -3.29 -5.71
C GLN A 51 4.33 -4.54 -5.33
N VAL A 52 4.34 -5.54 -6.22
CA VAL A 52 5.21 -6.72 -6.16
C VAL A 52 5.76 -7.00 -7.56
N GLY A 53 7.05 -6.74 -7.79
CA GLY A 53 7.63 -6.80 -9.15
C GLY A 53 6.87 -5.86 -10.08
N ASP A 54 6.27 -6.39 -11.15
CA ASP A 54 5.41 -5.64 -12.09
C ASP A 54 3.91 -5.66 -11.73
N THR A 55 3.50 -6.46 -10.75
CA THR A 55 2.11 -6.55 -10.30
C THR A 55 1.78 -5.44 -9.31
N SER A 56 0.70 -4.70 -9.55
CA SER A 56 0.35 -3.50 -8.78
C SER A 56 -1.14 -3.35 -8.53
N ILE A 57 -1.50 -2.75 -7.40
CA ILE A 57 -2.81 -2.14 -7.14
C ILE A 57 -2.55 -0.67 -6.79
N THR A 58 -3.08 0.24 -7.60
CA THR A 58 -2.98 1.70 -7.39
C THR A 58 -4.37 2.27 -7.17
N ALA A 59 -4.63 2.78 -5.95
CA ALA A 59 -5.83 3.56 -5.66
C ALA A 59 -5.50 5.06 -5.78
N LYS A 60 -6.36 5.80 -6.48
CA LYS A 60 -6.30 7.27 -6.64
C LYS A 60 -7.61 7.89 -6.18
N GLY A 61 -7.70 9.22 -6.21
CA GLY A 61 -8.92 9.93 -5.82
C GLY A 61 -10.15 9.62 -6.69
N ASP A 62 -9.96 9.23 -7.95
CA ASP A 62 -11.03 9.07 -8.94
C ASP A 62 -11.08 7.69 -9.62
N CYS A 63 -10.07 6.84 -9.40
CA CYS A 63 -9.98 5.52 -10.01
C CYS A 63 -9.14 4.52 -9.21
N VAL A 64 -9.30 3.24 -9.55
CA VAL A 64 -8.44 2.14 -9.11
C VAL A 64 -7.87 1.44 -10.34
N ILE A 65 -6.56 1.17 -10.31
CA ILE A 65 -5.82 0.50 -11.39
C ILE A 65 -5.17 -0.76 -10.83
N ILE A 66 -5.44 -1.92 -11.43
CA ILE A 66 -4.79 -3.20 -11.11
C ILE A 66 -3.99 -3.65 -12.33
N LYS A 67 -2.72 -3.98 -12.14
CA LYS A 67 -1.84 -4.53 -13.17
C LYS A 67 -1.30 -5.87 -12.71
N ALA A 68 -1.43 -6.90 -13.52
CA ALA A 68 -0.90 -8.23 -13.22
C ALA A 68 -0.77 -9.06 -14.50
N GLY A 69 0.34 -9.76 -14.69
CA GLY A 69 0.50 -10.72 -15.79
C GLY A 69 0.26 -10.15 -17.20
N GLY A 70 0.57 -8.87 -17.43
CA GLY A 70 0.32 -8.19 -18.70
C GLY A 70 -1.10 -7.65 -18.90
N VAL A 71 -2.00 -7.84 -17.92
CA VAL A 71 -3.37 -7.31 -17.91
C VAL A 71 -3.43 -6.02 -17.10
N GLU A 72 -4.23 -5.06 -17.56
CA GLU A 72 -4.58 -3.84 -16.82
C GLU A 72 -6.10 -3.76 -16.65
N VAL A 73 -6.56 -3.60 -15.41
CA VAL A 73 -7.96 -3.34 -15.06
C VAL A 73 -8.05 -1.93 -14.48
N VAL A 74 -8.98 -1.13 -14.98
CA VAL A 74 -9.26 0.23 -14.49
C VAL A 74 -10.73 0.32 -14.10
N ILE A 75 -11.00 0.77 -12.89
CA ILE A 75 -12.33 1.13 -12.42
C ILE A 75 -12.35 2.64 -12.18
N ASP A 76 -13.22 3.34 -12.90
CA ASP A 76 -13.41 4.79 -12.79
C ASP A 76 -14.88 5.18 -13.00
N SER A 77 -15.15 6.47 -13.14
CA SER A 77 -16.51 7.00 -13.39
C SER A 77 -17.17 6.52 -14.69
N LYS A 78 -16.41 5.91 -15.61
CA LYS A 78 -16.90 5.32 -16.87
C LYS A 78 -17.19 3.82 -16.74
N GLY A 79 -16.89 3.21 -15.58
CA GLY A 79 -17.12 1.80 -15.30
C GLY A 79 -15.82 1.00 -15.18
N LEU A 80 -15.89 -0.27 -15.56
CA LEU A 80 -14.78 -1.22 -15.49
C LEU A 80 -14.23 -1.49 -16.89
N VAL A 81 -12.94 -1.26 -17.09
CA VAL A 81 -12.22 -1.49 -18.35
C VAL A 81 -11.11 -2.51 -18.12
N VAL A 82 -11.06 -3.55 -18.96
CA VAL A 82 -9.99 -4.56 -18.95
C VAL A 82 -9.22 -4.48 -20.28
N LYS A 83 -7.89 -4.41 -20.19
CA LYS A 83 -6.98 -4.38 -21.35
C LYS A 83 -6.04 -5.58 -21.31
N GLY A 84 -5.89 -6.26 -22.45
CA GLY A 84 -4.95 -7.38 -22.60
C GLY A 84 -5.40 -8.71 -21.97
N GLY A 85 -6.60 -8.76 -21.38
CA GLY A 85 -7.17 -9.96 -20.75
C GLY A 85 -8.60 -10.25 -21.22
N GLU A 86 -9.11 -11.42 -20.84
CA GLU A 86 -10.48 -11.84 -21.07
C GLU A 86 -11.40 -11.37 -19.93
N VAL A 87 -12.64 -10.98 -20.24
CA VAL A 87 -13.68 -10.71 -19.25
C VAL A 87 -14.70 -11.85 -19.28
N LYS A 88 -14.83 -12.57 -18.17
CA LYS A 88 -15.87 -13.58 -17.95
C LYS A 88 -16.84 -13.06 -16.88
N ALA A 89 -18.13 -13.08 -17.18
CA ALA A 89 -19.20 -12.76 -16.23
C ALA A 89 -19.99 -14.04 -15.94
N GLU A 90 -20.25 -14.30 -14.66
CA GLU A 90 -21.10 -15.41 -14.18
C GLU A 90 -22.51 -14.90 -13.82
#